data_AF-A0A941SIN3-F1
#
_entry.id   AF-A0A941SIN3-F1
#
_cell.length_a   1.000
_cell.length_b   1.000
_cell.length_c   1.000
_cell.angle_alpha   90.00
_cell.angle_beta   90.00
_cell.angle_gamma   90.00
#
_symmetry.space_group_name_H-M   'P 1'
#
loop_
_entity.id
_entity.type
_entity.pdbx_description
1 polymer ?
#
loop_
_entity_poly.entity_id
_entity_poly.type
_entity_poly.pdbx_seq_one_letter_code
_entity_poly.pdbx_strand_id
1 'polypeptide(L)'
;MTILAEAFLKNRAEQLPADVSDQFIVPPFFGRISIFADTKSVRILGGRGCGKTMFIRHFCHSTTFSASKRQIGDEALRSVGLYLRPDTGFCSLMTTSWLGAEESKLAFSHYVTLQLLGEAHQAFVNIAAADLVAGKLDVLDLPISSALALQFSKQVTVVRELGKFVEEKLSELELWVRNPKRCEQPMFLAFASVLPRLAEDLAKGLTRLKNLSFRAFIDEFENLAEVQRMVVCDAIKHPSLRLAVHIAHKRDAVTDFKTSSDERIVELHDLRKIDLEEQLSHENEFELLAAELFLLRLHLEGVRFGCTIFDPQKLHDPAHLSYRLSLEYRTAVVGRVREILPRLTSTDIAREVMNDDPLKRRLVEMIDKGLARHQFKGKLNAINLIDPTKARASVVLGALLNRSGSPEATLQAFRALTGDRAGGDDPFYKSGGWVDNNLYGCLFHLYAGLPQRENLLYAGFERFCQLARPSLRYFQELCHVTLLLAFQRAERDDIEPVSHAHQAQAARQVSDAMFEDVPQLGLYGEKLREMVRRLGSVFEAFNR
;
A
#
# COMPACT_ATOMS: atom_id res chain seq x y z
N MET A 1 -22.26 -5.13 -18.09
CA MET A 1 -21.52 -6.41 -18.02
C MET A 1 -20.06 -6.03 -18.07
N THR A 2 -19.24 -6.60 -17.18
CA THR A 2 -17.90 -6.06 -16.90
C THR A 2 -16.86 -7.16 -16.99
N ILE A 3 -15.67 -6.83 -17.47
CA ILE A 3 -14.55 -7.74 -17.48
C ILE A 3 -13.97 -7.81 -16.06
N LEU A 4 -14.09 -8.97 -15.40
CA LEU A 4 -13.69 -9.14 -13.99
C LEU A 4 -12.25 -8.71 -13.68
N ALA A 5 -11.32 -8.96 -14.61
CA ALA A 5 -9.93 -8.59 -14.43
C ALA A 5 -9.74 -7.05 -14.42
N GLU A 6 -10.60 -6.28 -15.08
CA GLU A 6 -10.47 -4.82 -15.17
C GLU A 6 -10.73 -4.11 -13.84
N ALA A 7 -11.47 -4.75 -12.93
CA ALA A 7 -11.71 -4.27 -11.56
C ALA A 7 -10.41 -3.91 -10.80
N PHE A 8 -9.27 -4.49 -11.19
CA PHE A 8 -7.98 -4.33 -10.53
C PHE A 8 -6.94 -3.58 -11.37
N LEU A 9 -7.28 -3.12 -12.59
CA LEU A 9 -6.32 -2.40 -13.46
C LEU A 9 -5.90 -1.04 -12.90
N LYS A 10 -6.84 -0.30 -12.29
CA LYS A 10 -6.58 1.01 -11.67
C LYS A 10 -6.03 0.84 -10.26
N ASN A 11 -4.79 0.36 -10.17
CA ASN A 11 -4.11 0.06 -8.90
C ASN A 11 -3.18 1.19 -8.39
N ARG A 12 -3.17 2.34 -9.07
CA ARG A 12 -2.46 3.56 -8.69
C ARG A 12 -3.42 4.65 -8.23
N ALA A 13 -3.14 5.28 -7.08
CA ALA A 13 -3.96 6.37 -6.57
C ALA A 13 -4.01 7.55 -7.54
N GLU A 14 -2.93 7.74 -8.31
CA GLU A 14 -2.80 8.76 -9.35
C GLU A 14 -3.80 8.61 -10.50
N GLN A 15 -4.28 7.39 -10.74
CA GLN A 15 -5.27 7.10 -11.79
C GLN A 15 -6.71 7.28 -11.29
N LEU A 16 -6.89 7.54 -9.99
CA LEU A 16 -8.17 7.82 -9.37
C LEU A 16 -8.41 9.33 -9.30
N PRO A 17 -9.68 9.77 -9.27
CA PRO A 17 -10.03 11.16 -9.02
C PRO A 17 -9.43 11.70 -7.71
N ALA A 18 -9.39 13.02 -7.57
CA ALA A 18 -8.95 13.66 -6.34
C ALA A 18 -9.86 13.30 -5.15
N ASP A 19 -11.17 13.23 -5.40
CA ASP A 19 -12.15 12.68 -4.48
C ASP A 19 -12.07 11.14 -4.51
N VAL A 20 -11.74 10.55 -3.36
CA VAL A 20 -11.64 9.11 -3.17
C VAL A 20 -12.68 8.58 -2.19
N SER A 21 -13.79 9.30 -1.99
CA SER A 21 -14.83 8.99 -1.00
C SER A 21 -15.48 7.60 -1.19
N ASP A 22 -15.60 7.13 -2.43
CA ASP A 22 -16.13 5.82 -2.83
C ASP A 22 -15.04 4.74 -2.99
N GLN A 23 -13.76 5.14 -2.91
CA GLN A 23 -12.61 4.25 -3.12
C GLN A 23 -11.84 3.96 -1.83
N PHE A 24 -11.84 4.88 -0.88
CA PHE A 24 -11.02 4.79 0.32
C PHE A 24 -11.66 3.90 1.38
N ILE A 25 -10.99 2.81 1.72
CA ILE A 25 -11.39 1.95 2.84
C ILE A 25 -10.71 2.47 4.10
N VAL A 26 -11.50 2.85 5.11
CA VAL A 26 -10.98 3.20 6.44
C VAL A 26 -10.24 1.97 6.99
N PRO A 27 -8.91 2.03 7.18
CA PRO A 27 -8.14 0.85 7.53
C PRO A 27 -8.43 0.39 8.96
N PRO A 28 -8.28 -0.91 9.28
CA PRO A 28 -8.61 -1.44 10.60
C PRO A 28 -7.79 -0.83 11.76
N PHE A 29 -6.62 -0.26 11.47
CA PHE A 29 -5.81 0.49 12.45
C PHE A 29 -6.22 1.95 12.65
N PHE A 30 -7.22 2.48 11.93
CA PHE A 30 -7.54 3.91 11.92
C PHE A 30 -7.90 4.47 13.31
N GLY A 31 -8.51 3.66 14.19
CA GLY A 31 -8.81 4.07 15.57
C GLY A 31 -7.58 4.26 16.47
N ARG A 32 -6.40 3.78 16.05
CA ARG A 32 -5.14 3.89 16.81
C ARG A 32 -4.32 5.12 16.45
N ILE A 33 -4.72 5.85 15.41
CA ILE A 33 -3.97 6.99 14.88
C ILE A 33 -4.77 8.28 15.08
N SER A 34 -4.05 9.39 15.24
CA SER A 34 -4.65 10.71 15.33
C SER A 34 -3.82 11.70 14.52
N ILE A 35 -4.38 12.15 13.41
CA ILE A 35 -3.74 13.16 12.54
C ILE A 35 -4.16 14.57 12.93
N PHE A 36 -5.42 14.76 13.36
CA PHE A 36 -6.01 16.08 13.56
C PHE A 36 -6.31 16.48 15.00
N ALA A 37 -6.15 15.58 15.98
CA ALA A 37 -6.35 15.95 17.38
C ALA A 37 -5.20 16.80 17.97
N ASP A 38 -4.08 16.95 17.24
CA ASP A 38 -2.93 17.77 17.62
C ASP A 38 -2.67 18.84 16.54
N THR A 39 -2.04 19.95 16.93
CA THR A 39 -1.50 20.95 16.02
C THR A 39 -0.16 20.50 15.41
N LYS A 40 0.50 19.49 15.98
CA LYS A 40 1.77 18.96 15.45
C LYS A 40 1.66 18.42 14.03
N SER A 41 2.74 18.62 13.29
CA SER A 41 2.96 18.01 11.98
C SER A 41 3.07 16.49 12.10
N VAL A 42 2.77 15.79 11.00
CA VAL A 42 2.72 14.32 10.94
C VAL A 42 3.63 13.84 9.82
N ARG A 43 4.45 12.83 10.14
CA ARG A 43 5.30 12.09 9.22
C ARG A 43 4.62 10.76 8.90
N ILE A 44 4.16 10.61 7.66
CA ILE A 44 3.50 9.41 7.16
C ILE A 44 4.52 8.54 6.42
N LEU A 45 4.79 7.35 6.94
CA LEU A 45 5.77 6.41 6.38
C LEU A 45 5.11 5.22 5.70
N GLY A 46 5.78 4.73 4.67
CA GLY A 46 5.50 3.43 4.06
C GLY A 46 6.08 3.28 2.66
N GLY A 47 6.24 2.05 2.20
CA GLY A 47 6.78 1.71 0.89
C GLY A 47 5.86 2.03 -0.29
N ARG A 48 6.27 1.60 -1.48
CA ARG A 48 5.44 1.72 -2.67
C ARG A 48 4.25 0.77 -2.55
N GLY A 49 3.04 1.26 -2.86
CA GLY A 49 1.84 0.41 -2.92
C GLY A 49 1.15 0.13 -1.58
N CYS A 50 1.64 0.64 -0.44
CA CYS A 50 0.98 0.47 0.86
C CYS A 50 -0.23 1.39 1.10
N GLY A 51 -0.54 2.31 0.17
CA GLY A 51 -1.71 3.18 0.24
C GLY A 51 -1.49 4.59 0.80
N LYS A 52 -0.24 5.06 0.98
CA LYS A 52 0.06 6.43 1.47
C LYS A 52 -0.76 7.53 0.80
N THR A 53 -0.75 7.59 -0.52
CA THR A 53 -1.46 8.64 -1.27
C THR A 53 -2.98 8.57 -1.07
N MET A 54 -3.56 7.36 -1.05
CA MET A 54 -4.98 7.16 -0.73
C MET A 54 -5.31 7.66 0.69
N PHE A 55 -4.45 7.30 1.64
CA PHE A 55 -4.57 7.70 3.03
C PHE A 55 -4.52 9.23 3.18
N ILE A 56 -3.60 9.90 2.49
CA ILE A 56 -3.51 11.37 2.49
C ILE A 56 -4.76 12.01 1.84
N ARG A 57 -5.15 11.55 0.64
CA ARG A 57 -6.29 12.12 -0.11
C ARG A 57 -7.61 12.01 0.66
N HIS A 58 -7.78 10.98 1.49
CA HIS A 58 -8.94 10.85 2.37
C HIS A 58 -9.13 12.06 3.30
N PHE A 59 -8.03 12.64 3.77
CA PHE A 59 -8.01 13.79 4.68
C PHE A 59 -8.05 15.15 3.96
N CYS A 60 -8.02 15.16 2.64
CA CYS A 60 -7.98 16.37 1.84
C CYS A 60 -9.38 16.85 1.43
N HIS A 61 -9.48 18.14 1.12
CA HIS A 61 -10.75 18.83 0.85
C HIS A 61 -11.64 18.13 -0.20
N SER A 62 -11.05 17.50 -1.22
CA SER A 62 -11.78 16.77 -2.27
C SER A 62 -12.61 15.61 -1.71
N THR A 63 -12.08 14.87 -0.74
CA THR A 63 -12.80 13.75 -0.12
C THR A 63 -13.64 14.21 1.07
N THR A 64 -13.16 15.19 1.84
CA THR A 64 -13.88 15.73 3.01
C THR A 64 -15.19 16.41 2.60
N PHE A 65 -15.15 17.20 1.53
CA PHE A 65 -16.29 17.97 1.00
C PHE A 65 -16.84 17.38 -0.30
N SER A 66 -16.74 16.06 -0.47
CA SER A 66 -17.27 15.35 -1.63
C SER A 66 -18.78 15.59 -1.79
N ALA A 67 -19.24 15.68 -3.04
CA ALA A 67 -20.66 15.75 -3.38
C ALA A 67 -21.44 14.46 -3.03
N SER A 68 -20.74 13.34 -2.83
CA SER A 68 -21.35 12.07 -2.41
C SER A 68 -21.72 12.07 -0.93
N LYS A 69 -21.05 12.91 -0.12
CA LYS A 69 -21.30 13.03 1.32
C LYS A 69 -22.43 14.01 1.59
N ARG A 70 -23.27 13.66 2.57
CA ARG A 70 -24.43 14.44 3.00
C ARG A 70 -24.24 14.91 4.43
N GLN A 71 -24.84 16.03 4.77
CA GLN A 71 -24.90 16.52 6.15
C GLN A 71 -23.51 16.61 6.81
N ILE A 72 -22.54 17.21 6.11
CA ILE A 72 -21.19 17.42 6.62
C ILE A 72 -21.23 18.48 7.74
N GLY A 73 -20.67 18.14 8.90
CA GLY A 73 -20.60 19.05 10.04
C GLY A 73 -19.54 20.13 9.88
N ASP A 74 -19.76 21.31 10.49
CA ASP A 74 -18.80 22.44 10.47
C ASP A 74 -17.46 22.12 11.19
N GLU A 75 -17.36 20.99 11.89
CA GLU A 75 -16.07 20.49 12.39
C GLU A 75 -15.06 20.28 11.25
N ALA A 76 -15.52 19.83 10.08
CA ALA A 76 -14.69 19.60 8.91
C ALA A 76 -14.03 20.90 8.38
N LEU A 77 -14.64 22.06 8.65
CA LEU A 77 -14.11 23.38 8.27
C LEU A 77 -12.90 23.80 9.12
N ARG A 78 -12.66 23.15 10.27
CA ARG A 78 -11.57 23.51 11.19
C ARG A 78 -10.20 23.09 10.67
N SER A 79 -10.12 22.03 9.89
CA SER A 79 -8.86 21.48 9.38
C SER A 79 -9.06 21.02 7.94
N VAL A 80 -8.82 21.95 7.02
CA VAL A 80 -8.95 21.72 5.58
C VAL A 80 -7.63 21.15 5.04
N GLY A 81 -7.63 19.88 4.64
CA GLY A 81 -6.47 19.22 4.05
C GLY A 81 -6.21 19.65 2.61
N LEU A 82 -4.96 19.99 2.29
CA LEU A 82 -4.47 20.38 0.97
C LEU A 82 -3.45 19.34 0.50
N TYR A 83 -3.59 18.82 -0.72
CA TYR A 83 -2.70 17.79 -1.24
C TYR A 83 -1.64 18.38 -2.17
N LEU A 84 -0.37 18.15 -1.88
CA LEU A 84 0.72 18.51 -2.77
C LEU A 84 1.60 17.31 -3.07
N ARG A 85 1.65 16.92 -4.34
CA ARG A 85 2.75 16.11 -4.87
C ARG A 85 3.63 17.01 -5.73
N PRO A 86 4.87 17.32 -5.30
CA PRO A 86 5.77 18.16 -6.09
C PRO A 86 6.06 17.55 -7.47
N ASP A 87 6.03 18.36 -8.53
CA ASP A 87 6.54 17.97 -9.85
C ASP A 87 8.06 17.89 -9.75
N THR A 88 8.58 16.68 -9.65
CA THR A 88 10.02 16.43 -9.52
C THR A 88 10.81 16.92 -10.73
N GLY A 89 10.20 16.91 -11.93
CA GLY A 89 10.81 17.44 -13.14
C GLY A 89 10.97 18.95 -13.06
N PHE A 90 9.91 19.67 -12.70
CA PHE A 90 10.00 21.13 -12.54
C PHE A 90 10.87 21.54 -11.34
N CYS A 91 10.72 20.86 -10.19
CA CYS A 91 11.55 21.08 -9.01
C CYS A 91 13.03 20.86 -9.30
N SER A 92 13.40 19.93 -10.20
CA SER A 92 14.80 19.71 -10.59
C SER A 92 15.44 20.87 -11.34
N LEU A 93 14.65 21.84 -11.84
CA LEU A 93 15.17 23.07 -12.46
C LEU A 93 15.47 24.15 -11.43
N MET A 94 14.87 24.11 -10.24
CA MET A 94 15.06 25.10 -9.18
C MET A 94 16.31 24.79 -8.34
N THR A 95 17.48 24.80 -8.99
CA THR A 95 18.76 24.45 -8.36
C THR A 95 19.60 25.69 -8.05
N THR A 96 20.48 25.56 -7.05
CA THR A 96 21.46 26.59 -6.69
C THR A 96 22.36 26.99 -7.86
N SER A 97 22.76 26.04 -8.70
CA SER A 97 23.61 26.31 -9.86
C SER A 97 22.89 27.03 -11.00
N TRP A 98 21.57 26.90 -11.08
CA TRP A 98 20.78 27.49 -12.15
C TRP A 98 20.20 28.87 -11.78
N LEU A 99 19.58 28.97 -10.61
CA LEU A 99 18.88 30.18 -10.17
C LEU A 99 19.71 31.04 -9.22
N GLY A 100 20.66 30.44 -8.51
CA GLY A 100 21.32 31.06 -7.35
C GLY A 100 20.87 30.43 -6.02
N ALA A 101 21.66 30.59 -4.97
CA ALA A 101 21.44 29.93 -3.68
C ALA A 101 20.16 30.42 -2.99
N GLU A 102 19.93 31.73 -3.00
CA GLU A 102 18.76 32.34 -2.37
C GLU A 102 17.53 32.21 -3.27
N GLU A 103 17.69 32.48 -4.56
CA GLU A 103 16.61 32.45 -5.54
C GLU A 103 16.03 31.04 -5.70
N SER A 104 16.85 29.98 -5.64
CA SER A 104 16.35 28.60 -5.71
C SER A 104 15.44 28.24 -4.53
N LYS A 105 15.78 28.66 -3.31
CA LYS A 105 14.95 28.48 -2.11
C LYS A 105 13.64 29.27 -2.22
N LEU A 106 13.74 30.55 -2.59
CA LEU A 106 12.58 31.43 -2.70
C LEU A 106 11.64 30.99 -3.83
N ALA A 107 12.18 30.57 -4.97
CA ALA A 107 11.41 30.02 -6.08
C ALA A 107 10.67 28.75 -5.70
N PHE A 108 11.34 27.83 -4.98
CA PHE A 108 10.69 26.62 -4.48
C PHE A 108 9.58 26.93 -3.45
N SER A 109 9.85 27.84 -2.51
CA SER A 109 8.84 28.31 -1.56
C SER A 109 7.63 28.93 -2.28
N HIS A 110 7.88 29.74 -3.31
CA HIS A 110 6.84 30.33 -4.14
C HIS A 110 6.04 29.29 -4.92
N TYR A 111 6.70 28.31 -5.54
CA TYR A 111 6.06 27.17 -6.20
C TYR A 111 5.11 26.43 -5.24
N VAL A 112 5.60 26.05 -4.06
CA VAL A 112 4.77 25.40 -3.02
C VAL A 112 3.60 26.30 -2.61
N THR A 113 3.83 27.61 -2.51
CA THR A 113 2.77 28.57 -2.20
C THR A 113 1.67 28.59 -3.24
N LEU A 114 2.03 28.67 -4.52
CA LEU A 114 1.07 28.70 -5.61
C LEU A 114 0.29 27.40 -5.71
N GLN A 115 0.96 26.25 -5.59
CA GLN A 115 0.28 24.95 -5.58
C GLN A 115 -0.71 24.81 -4.43
N LEU A 116 -0.32 25.16 -3.20
CA LEU A 116 -1.22 25.09 -2.05
C LEU A 116 -2.33 26.15 -2.10
N LEU A 117 -2.10 27.32 -2.70
CA LEU A 117 -3.17 28.29 -2.96
C LEU A 117 -4.17 27.76 -3.99
N GLY A 118 -3.71 27.05 -5.01
CA GLY A 118 -4.59 26.36 -5.97
C GLY A 118 -5.47 25.32 -5.27
N GLU A 119 -4.88 24.47 -4.42
CA GLU A 119 -5.61 23.52 -3.57
C GLU A 119 -6.57 24.23 -2.61
N ALA A 120 -6.17 25.35 -1.99
CA ALA A 120 -7.05 26.12 -1.11
C ALA A 120 -8.24 26.72 -1.87
N HIS A 121 -8.01 27.27 -3.07
CA HIS A 121 -9.09 27.73 -3.95
C HIS A 121 -10.06 26.59 -4.27
N GLN A 122 -9.56 25.42 -4.68
CA GLN A 122 -10.40 24.26 -4.94
C GLN A 122 -11.14 23.77 -3.68
N ALA A 123 -10.51 23.87 -2.50
CA ALA A 123 -11.17 23.58 -1.24
C ALA A 123 -12.36 24.50 -1.01
N PHE A 124 -12.24 25.80 -1.28
CA PHE A 124 -13.36 26.74 -1.15
C PHE A 124 -14.49 26.47 -2.14
N VAL A 125 -14.15 26.10 -3.38
CA VAL A 125 -15.14 25.65 -4.37
C VAL A 125 -15.91 24.43 -3.85
N ASN A 126 -15.20 23.44 -3.30
CA ASN A 126 -15.83 22.23 -2.76
C ASN A 126 -16.68 22.55 -1.52
N ILE A 127 -16.20 23.41 -0.60
CA ILE A 127 -16.95 23.85 0.58
C ILE A 127 -18.24 24.56 0.18
N ALA A 128 -18.19 25.43 -0.84
CA ALA A 128 -19.37 26.16 -1.32
C ALA A 128 -20.42 25.22 -1.96
N ALA A 129 -19.98 24.12 -2.56
CA ALA A 129 -20.84 23.10 -3.17
C ALA A 129 -21.33 22.02 -2.18
N ALA A 130 -20.67 21.86 -1.03
CA ALA A 130 -20.93 20.79 -0.07
C ALA A 130 -22.30 20.89 0.60
N ASP A 131 -22.89 19.73 0.91
CA ASP A 131 -24.08 19.62 1.74
C ASP A 131 -23.72 19.71 3.23
N LEU A 132 -23.61 20.94 3.74
CA LEU A 132 -23.28 21.22 5.14
C LEU A 132 -24.54 21.24 6.01
N VAL A 133 -24.46 20.65 7.21
CA VAL A 133 -25.58 20.62 8.19
C VAL A 133 -26.11 22.02 8.50
N ALA A 134 -25.20 22.99 8.68
CA ALA A 134 -25.54 24.38 9.00
C ALA A 134 -25.90 25.22 7.75
N GLY A 135 -26.22 24.57 6.62
CA GLY A 135 -26.56 25.21 5.36
C GLY A 135 -25.35 25.61 4.53
N LYS A 136 -25.61 26.06 3.29
CA LYS A 136 -24.58 26.48 2.34
C LYS A 136 -23.68 27.58 2.92
N LEU A 137 -22.42 27.59 2.51
CA LEU A 137 -21.43 28.57 2.93
C LEU A 137 -20.82 29.24 1.70
N ASP A 138 -21.11 30.52 1.50
CA ASP A 138 -20.56 31.27 0.38
C ASP A 138 -19.18 31.84 0.74
N VAL A 139 -18.14 31.05 0.46
CA VAL A 139 -16.75 31.41 0.75
C VAL A 139 -16.11 32.19 -0.40
N LEU A 140 -16.61 32.03 -1.63
CA LEU A 140 -15.94 32.53 -2.84
C LEU A 140 -16.03 34.04 -2.99
N ASP A 141 -17.10 34.66 -2.48
CA ASP A 141 -17.29 36.12 -2.57
C ASP A 141 -16.78 36.86 -1.32
N LEU A 142 -16.04 36.17 -0.44
CA LEU A 142 -15.42 36.81 0.72
C LEU A 142 -14.28 37.74 0.31
N PRO A 143 -14.19 38.94 0.92
CA PRO A 143 -13.13 39.88 0.65
C PRO A 143 -11.79 39.41 1.23
N ILE A 144 -10.72 39.68 0.51
CA ILE A 144 -9.34 39.53 0.95
C ILE A 144 -8.88 40.85 1.60
N SER A 145 -8.15 40.78 2.71
CA SER A 145 -7.66 42.00 3.37
C SER A 145 -6.70 42.78 2.47
N SER A 146 -6.62 44.10 2.66
CA SER A 146 -5.69 44.95 1.91
C SER A 146 -4.23 44.51 2.05
N ALA A 147 -3.85 43.95 3.20
CA ALA A 147 -2.51 43.45 3.46
C ALA A 147 -2.19 42.19 2.63
N LEU A 148 -3.13 41.25 2.53
CA LEU A 148 -2.95 40.05 1.72
C LEU A 148 -3.10 40.37 0.22
N ALA A 149 -4.04 41.24 -0.15
CA ALA A 149 -4.17 41.76 -1.51
C ALA A 149 -2.87 42.43 -2.00
N LEU A 150 -2.12 43.11 -1.13
CA LEU A 150 -0.81 43.67 -1.49
C LEU A 150 0.19 42.58 -1.88
N GLN A 151 0.23 41.45 -1.17
CA GLN A 151 1.07 40.31 -1.52
C GLN A 151 0.67 39.71 -2.87
N PHE A 152 -0.61 39.76 -3.22
CA PHE A 152 -1.13 39.37 -4.52
C PHE A 152 -1.05 40.46 -5.59
N SER A 153 -0.23 41.49 -5.39
CA SER A 153 -0.09 42.62 -6.33
C SER A 153 -1.44 43.28 -6.69
N LYS A 154 -2.40 43.26 -5.76
CA LYS A 154 -3.79 43.72 -5.90
C LYS A 154 -4.60 43.05 -7.01
N GLN A 155 -4.15 41.89 -7.51
CA GLN A 155 -4.87 41.10 -8.51
C GLN A 155 -6.00 40.26 -7.89
N VAL A 156 -5.95 40.05 -6.56
CA VAL A 156 -6.94 39.29 -5.81
C VAL A 156 -7.51 40.19 -4.71
N THR A 157 -8.81 40.45 -4.82
CA THR A 157 -9.63 41.23 -3.90
C THR A 157 -10.73 40.38 -3.25
N VAL A 158 -11.13 39.30 -3.91
CA VAL A 158 -12.06 38.28 -3.38
C VAL A 158 -11.52 36.87 -3.61
N VAL A 159 -11.99 35.90 -2.82
CA VAL A 159 -11.52 34.51 -2.86
C VAL A 159 -11.66 33.87 -4.25
N ARG A 160 -12.73 34.17 -4.99
CA ARG A 160 -13.00 33.66 -6.33
C ARG A 160 -11.89 33.96 -7.34
N GLU A 161 -11.12 35.03 -7.12
CA GLU A 161 -10.05 35.45 -8.02
C GLU A 161 -8.75 34.63 -7.83
N LEU A 162 -8.63 33.88 -6.72
CA LEU A 162 -7.44 33.09 -6.40
C LEU A 162 -7.09 32.07 -7.48
N GLY A 163 -8.08 31.38 -8.07
CA GLY A 163 -7.83 30.35 -9.07
C GLY A 163 -7.12 30.91 -10.30
N LYS A 164 -7.64 32.03 -10.84
CA LYS A 164 -7.04 32.73 -11.98
C LYS A 164 -5.65 33.27 -11.64
N PHE A 165 -5.50 33.88 -10.46
CA PHE A 165 -4.21 34.38 -10.00
C PHE A 165 -3.14 33.28 -9.93
N VAL A 166 -3.48 32.11 -9.38
CA VAL A 166 -2.55 30.98 -9.28
C VAL A 166 -2.11 30.48 -10.65
N GLU A 167 -3.03 30.36 -11.61
CA GLU A 167 -2.72 29.94 -12.99
C GLU A 167 -1.74 30.89 -13.69
N GLU A 168 -2.01 32.20 -13.59
CA GLU A 168 -1.15 33.25 -14.15
C GLU A 168 0.24 33.24 -13.49
N LYS A 169 0.31 33.16 -12.15
CA LYS A 169 1.59 33.18 -11.42
C LYS A 169 2.40 31.90 -11.56
N LEU A 170 1.76 30.74 -11.70
CA LEU A 170 2.47 29.50 -12.04
C LEU A 170 3.12 29.62 -13.42
N SER A 171 2.39 30.17 -14.40
CA SER A 171 2.91 30.40 -15.75
C SER A 171 4.10 31.38 -15.75
N GLU A 172 4.00 32.49 -15.00
CA GLU A 172 5.12 33.42 -14.81
C GLU A 172 6.34 32.74 -14.17
N LEU A 173 6.14 31.95 -13.11
CA LEU A 173 7.20 31.22 -12.44
C LEU A 173 7.86 30.20 -13.37
N GLU A 174 7.09 29.44 -14.14
CA GLU A 174 7.61 28.46 -15.09
C GLU A 174 8.46 29.10 -16.19
N LEU A 175 7.97 30.20 -16.77
CA LEU A 175 8.71 30.97 -17.78
C LEU A 175 10.04 31.48 -17.22
N TRP A 176 10.02 32.04 -16.02
CA TRP A 176 11.22 32.54 -15.36
C TRP A 176 12.18 31.42 -14.96
N VAL A 177 11.71 30.34 -14.32
CA VAL A 177 12.59 29.20 -13.95
C VAL A 177 13.26 28.60 -15.17
N ARG A 178 12.59 28.53 -16.32
CA ARG A 178 13.20 28.04 -17.56
C ARG A 178 14.15 29.06 -18.21
N ASN A 179 13.94 30.34 -17.96
CA ASN A 179 14.67 31.43 -18.63
C ASN A 179 15.07 32.56 -17.65
N PRO A 180 15.83 32.29 -16.57
CA PRO A 180 16.00 33.23 -15.46
C PRO A 180 16.75 34.51 -15.84
N LYS A 181 17.47 34.49 -16.97
CA LYS A 181 18.20 35.65 -17.52
C LYS A 181 17.44 36.42 -18.60
N ARG A 182 16.27 35.93 -19.02
CA ARG A 182 15.49 36.49 -20.14
C ARG A 182 14.08 36.92 -19.74
N CYS A 183 13.59 36.42 -18.61
CA CYS A 183 12.30 36.77 -18.05
C CYS A 183 12.50 37.57 -16.76
N GLU A 184 11.53 38.43 -16.45
CA GLU A 184 11.50 39.14 -15.18
C GLU A 184 11.30 38.15 -14.02
N GLN A 185 11.98 38.40 -12.90
CA GLN A 185 11.85 37.58 -11.71
C GLN A 185 10.49 37.83 -11.05
N PRO A 186 9.71 36.78 -10.75
CA PRO A 186 8.42 36.95 -10.10
C PRO A 186 8.59 37.42 -8.65
N MET A 187 7.57 38.12 -8.15
CA MET A 187 7.47 38.43 -6.73
C MET A 187 7.23 37.13 -5.95
N PHE A 188 8.25 36.66 -5.24
CA PHE A 188 8.13 35.41 -4.49
C PHE A 188 7.21 35.53 -3.28
N LEU A 189 6.41 34.49 -3.11
CA LEU A 189 5.49 34.30 -1.99
C LEU A 189 6.01 33.17 -1.09
N ALA A 190 5.62 33.19 0.18
CA ALA A 190 5.97 32.14 1.13
C ALA A 190 4.72 31.56 1.79
N PHE A 191 4.50 30.26 1.59
CA PHE A 191 3.28 29.53 1.99
C PHE A 191 3.07 29.58 3.50
N ALA A 192 4.16 29.54 4.28
CA ALA A 192 4.16 29.68 5.74
C ALA A 192 3.62 31.03 6.23
N SER A 193 3.54 32.05 5.37
CA SER A 193 2.96 33.35 5.70
C SER A 193 1.63 33.61 5.00
N VAL A 194 1.50 33.24 3.72
CA VAL A 194 0.33 33.51 2.88
C VAL A 194 -0.87 32.67 3.32
N LEU A 195 -0.71 31.36 3.54
CA LEU A 195 -1.84 30.51 3.91
C LEU A 195 -2.42 30.83 5.30
N PRO A 196 -1.60 31.07 6.35
CA PRO A 196 -2.13 31.52 7.63
C PRO A 196 -2.92 32.84 7.53
N ARG A 197 -2.41 33.82 6.77
CA ARG A 197 -3.09 35.10 6.57
C ARG A 197 -4.42 34.93 5.83
N LEU A 198 -4.45 34.08 4.81
CA LEU A 198 -5.68 33.73 4.10
C LEU A 198 -6.70 33.12 5.07
N ALA A 199 -6.30 32.16 5.90
CA ALA A 199 -7.20 31.57 6.89
C ALA A 199 -7.72 32.59 7.92
N GLU A 200 -6.88 33.53 8.37
CA GLU A 200 -7.30 34.61 9.29
C GLU A 200 -8.29 35.58 8.65
N ASP A 201 -8.09 35.96 7.39
CA ASP A 201 -9.01 36.85 6.69
C ASP A 201 -10.40 36.21 6.55
N LEU A 202 -10.45 34.93 6.20
CA LEU A 202 -11.71 34.17 6.10
C LEU A 202 -12.37 33.95 7.47
N ALA A 203 -11.57 33.71 8.50
CA ALA A 203 -12.05 33.57 9.87
C ALA A 203 -12.71 34.85 10.41
N LYS A 204 -12.23 36.03 9.97
CA LYS A 204 -12.85 37.33 10.26
C LYS A 204 -14.11 37.58 9.44
N GLY A 205 -14.13 37.12 8.18
CA GLY A 205 -15.25 37.29 7.27
C GLY A 205 -16.48 36.46 7.63
N LEU A 206 -16.30 35.21 8.10
CA LEU A 206 -17.41 34.31 8.46
C LEU A 206 -17.16 33.59 9.79
N THR A 207 -18.13 33.68 10.70
CA THR A 207 -18.07 33.02 12.01
C THR A 207 -17.91 31.51 11.94
N ARG A 208 -18.49 30.86 10.92
CA ARG A 208 -18.35 29.41 10.69
C ARG A 208 -16.91 28.99 10.35
N LEU A 209 -16.08 29.92 9.86
CA LEU A 209 -14.67 29.72 9.55
C LEU A 209 -13.73 30.22 10.65
N LYS A 210 -14.24 30.61 11.83
CA LYS A 210 -13.42 31.19 12.92
C LYS A 210 -12.18 30.38 13.28
N ASN A 211 -12.27 29.05 13.18
CA ASN A 211 -11.23 28.08 13.53
C ASN A 211 -10.61 27.41 12.29
N LEU A 212 -10.83 27.96 11.10
CA LEU A 212 -10.25 27.44 9.86
C LEU A 212 -8.72 27.35 10.00
N SER A 213 -8.17 26.19 9.67
CA SER A 213 -6.74 25.98 9.52
C SER A 213 -6.48 25.04 8.35
N PHE A 214 -5.33 25.20 7.71
CA PHE A 214 -4.89 24.35 6.60
C PHE A 214 -3.96 23.24 7.10
N ARG A 215 -4.12 22.07 6.50
CA ARG A 215 -3.24 20.90 6.71
C ARG A 215 -2.62 20.55 5.37
N ALA A 216 -1.41 21.04 5.10
CA ALA A 216 -0.72 20.77 3.85
C ALA A 216 -0.03 19.40 3.91
N PHE A 217 -0.38 18.48 3.02
CA PHE A 217 0.26 17.17 2.91
C PHE A 217 1.19 17.13 1.71
N ILE A 218 2.49 17.08 1.98
CA ILE A 218 3.54 16.99 0.96
C ILE A 218 3.91 15.52 0.76
N ASP A 219 3.42 14.93 -0.34
CA ASP A 219 3.70 13.55 -0.75
C ASP A 219 5.04 13.47 -1.50
N GLU A 220 5.60 12.26 -1.56
CA GLU A 220 6.90 11.96 -2.17
C GLU A 220 8.04 12.89 -1.71
N PHE A 221 8.06 13.23 -0.41
CA PHE A 221 9.03 14.16 0.17
C PHE A 221 10.49 13.70 -0.04
N GLU A 222 10.74 12.40 -0.20
CA GLU A 222 12.06 11.87 -0.51
C GLU A 222 12.62 12.33 -1.86
N ASN A 223 11.76 12.74 -2.80
CA ASN A 223 12.16 13.14 -4.14
C ASN A 223 12.61 14.61 -4.23
N LEU A 224 12.34 15.42 -3.21
CA LEU A 224 12.81 16.81 -3.15
C LEU A 224 14.32 16.87 -2.90
N ALA A 225 15.00 17.87 -3.49
CA ALA A 225 16.40 18.14 -3.19
C ALA A 225 16.58 18.60 -1.73
N GLU A 226 17.79 18.49 -1.17
CA GLU A 226 18.07 18.87 0.23
C GLU A 226 17.62 20.30 0.56
N VAL A 227 17.97 21.27 -0.30
CA VAL A 227 17.57 22.68 -0.15
C VAL A 227 16.06 22.86 -0.15
N GLN A 228 15.34 22.08 -0.94
CA GLN A 228 13.87 22.12 -1.03
C GLN A 228 13.23 21.49 0.22
N ARG A 229 13.81 20.38 0.70
CA ARG A 229 13.40 19.77 1.97
C ARG A 229 13.60 20.71 3.14
N MET A 230 14.68 21.50 3.17
CA MET A 230 14.92 22.51 4.21
C MET A 230 13.78 23.53 4.31
N VAL A 231 13.30 24.04 3.17
CA VAL A 231 12.16 24.98 3.10
C VAL A 231 10.88 24.38 3.71
N VAL A 232 10.61 23.11 3.45
CA VAL A 232 9.48 22.39 4.07
C VAL A 232 9.71 22.20 5.57
N CYS A 233 10.93 21.84 5.96
CA CYS A 233 11.30 21.61 7.34
C CYS A 233 11.18 22.88 8.19
N ASP A 234 11.51 24.04 7.65
CA ASP A 234 11.34 25.33 8.33
C ASP A 234 9.89 25.55 8.77
N ALA A 235 8.94 25.24 7.88
CA ALA A 235 7.52 25.37 8.16
C ALA A 235 6.99 24.32 9.15
N ILE A 236 7.65 23.15 9.25
CA ILE A 236 7.35 22.16 10.29
C ILE A 236 7.88 22.63 11.65
N LYS A 237 9.10 23.19 11.67
CA LYS A 237 9.77 23.63 12.90
C LYS A 237 9.08 24.83 13.55
N HIS A 238 8.55 25.73 12.73
CA HIS A 238 7.84 26.93 13.18
C HIS A 238 6.35 26.85 12.80
N PRO A 239 5.57 26.00 13.50
CA PRO A 239 4.17 25.79 13.16
C PRO A 239 3.34 27.06 13.38
N SER A 240 2.35 27.25 12.51
CA SER A 240 1.32 28.29 12.68
C SER A 240 0.04 27.67 13.22
N LEU A 241 -0.73 28.41 14.00
CA LEU A 241 -2.08 27.98 14.42
C LEU A 241 -3.01 27.71 13.24
N ARG A 242 -2.73 28.33 12.09
CA ARG A 242 -3.55 28.25 10.86
C ARG A 242 -2.96 27.36 9.78
N LEU A 243 -1.75 26.83 9.97
CA LEU A 243 -1.10 25.94 9.00
C LEU A 243 -0.23 24.90 9.71
N ALA A 244 -0.51 23.63 9.45
CA ALA A 244 0.40 22.53 9.74
C ALA A 244 0.86 21.86 8.43
N VAL A 245 2.12 21.45 8.40
CA VAL A 245 2.75 20.83 7.22
C VAL A 245 3.09 19.38 7.55
N HIS A 246 2.41 18.47 6.88
CA HIS A 246 2.62 17.04 6.99
C HIS A 246 3.46 16.55 5.82
N ILE A 247 4.30 15.55 6.06
CA ILE A 247 5.17 14.96 5.03
C ILE A 247 4.93 13.47 4.91
N ALA A 248 4.98 12.94 3.69
CA ALA A 248 4.90 11.52 3.44
C ALA A 248 6.06 11.05 2.57
N HIS A 249 6.70 9.95 3.00
CA HIS A 249 7.82 9.38 2.26
C HIS A 249 8.08 7.91 2.60
N LYS A 250 8.96 7.25 1.84
CA LYS A 250 9.39 5.87 2.11
C LYS A 250 10.19 5.76 3.41
N ARG A 251 10.09 4.62 4.10
CA ARG A 251 10.95 4.32 5.26
C ARG A 251 12.42 4.46 4.86
N ASP A 252 13.21 5.07 5.76
CA ASP A 252 14.66 5.29 5.63
C ASP A 252 15.14 6.13 4.43
N ALA A 253 14.25 6.62 3.56
CA ALA A 253 14.63 7.43 2.42
C ALA A 253 15.08 8.85 2.81
N VAL A 254 14.55 9.37 3.92
CA VAL A 254 14.98 10.65 4.52
C VAL A 254 15.22 10.43 6.00
N THR A 255 16.47 10.61 6.41
CA THR A 255 16.93 10.43 7.81
C THR A 255 17.42 11.73 8.43
N ASP A 256 17.71 12.75 7.63
CA ASP A 256 18.20 14.06 8.09
C ASP A 256 17.17 15.15 7.73
N PHE A 257 16.54 15.71 8.77
CA PHE A 257 15.54 16.77 8.66
C PHE A 257 16.14 18.12 9.05
N LYS A 258 17.05 18.61 8.21
CA LYS A 258 17.65 19.95 8.36
C LYS A 258 16.63 21.04 8.04
N THR A 259 16.69 22.13 8.81
CA THR A 259 16.08 23.43 8.50
C THR A 259 17.05 24.29 7.69
N SER A 260 16.62 25.45 7.21
CA SER A 260 17.49 26.45 6.59
C SER A 260 18.52 27.04 7.56
N SER A 261 18.26 26.98 8.86
CA SER A 261 19.22 27.25 9.94
C SER A 261 19.98 25.98 10.35
N ASP A 262 20.95 26.10 11.27
CA ASP A 262 21.68 24.96 11.85
C ASP A 262 20.83 24.05 12.75
N GLU A 263 19.52 24.31 12.86
CA GLU A 263 18.58 23.46 13.59
C GLU A 263 18.19 22.18 12.81
N ARG A 264 17.55 21.26 13.53
CA ARG A 264 16.94 20.06 12.97
C ARG A 264 15.55 19.86 13.56
N ILE A 265 14.68 19.20 12.79
CA ILE A 265 13.41 18.69 13.30
C ILE A 265 13.70 17.51 14.21
N VAL A 266 13.18 17.55 15.43
CA VAL A 266 13.29 16.47 16.41
C VAL A 266 11.93 15.78 16.51
N GLU A 267 11.86 14.50 16.14
CA GLU A 267 10.58 13.79 16.00
C GLU A 267 9.68 13.92 17.24
N LEU A 268 10.18 13.55 18.43
CA LEU A 268 9.38 13.59 19.67
C LEU A 268 8.77 14.97 19.96
N HIS A 269 9.42 16.05 19.54
CA HIS A 269 8.97 17.42 19.79
C HIS A 269 8.12 17.96 18.63
N ASP A 270 8.57 17.77 17.40
CA ASP A 270 8.10 18.49 16.21
C ASP A 270 7.19 17.63 15.30
N LEU A 271 7.29 16.28 15.34
CA LEU A 271 6.57 15.37 14.43
C LEU A 271 5.93 14.16 15.11
N ARG A 272 4.68 13.85 14.78
CA ARG A 272 4.12 12.52 15.06
C ARG A 272 4.41 11.58 13.91
N LYS A 273 4.83 10.35 14.19
CA LYS A 273 5.07 9.32 13.18
C LYS A 273 3.85 8.41 13.03
N ILE A 274 3.44 8.18 11.80
CA ILE A 274 2.46 7.15 11.42
C ILE A 274 3.14 6.27 10.37
N ASP A 275 3.44 5.03 10.72
CA ASP A 275 4.05 4.07 9.81
C ASP A 275 3.00 3.06 9.33
N LEU A 276 2.51 3.24 8.10
CA LEU A 276 1.43 2.42 7.56
C LEU A 276 1.85 0.95 7.41
N GLU A 277 3.13 0.69 7.14
CA GLU A 277 3.63 -0.68 6.99
C GLU A 277 3.70 -1.40 8.32
N GLU A 278 4.13 -0.69 9.38
CA GLU A 278 4.08 -1.19 10.75
C GLU A 278 2.64 -1.48 11.19
N GLN A 279 1.71 -0.55 10.92
CA GLN A 279 0.30 -0.73 11.28
C GLN A 279 -0.35 -1.90 10.54
N LEU A 280 -0.15 -1.99 9.22
CA LEU A 280 -0.59 -3.13 8.41
C LEU A 280 0.14 -4.43 8.77
N SER A 281 1.24 -4.33 9.51
CA SER A 281 1.97 -5.47 10.01
C SER A 281 1.41 -6.11 11.28
N HIS A 282 0.42 -5.50 11.93
CA HIS A 282 -0.29 -6.19 12.99
C HIS A 282 -1.10 -7.38 12.45
N GLU A 283 -1.37 -8.33 13.33
CA GLU A 283 -2.05 -9.57 12.98
C GLU A 283 -3.43 -9.29 12.38
N ASN A 284 -3.74 -9.93 11.24
CA ASN A 284 -5.04 -9.86 10.56
C ASN A 284 -5.51 -8.46 10.11
N GLU A 285 -4.66 -7.42 10.17
CA GLU A 285 -4.98 -6.08 9.67
C GLU A 285 -4.98 -6.04 8.14
N PHE A 286 -3.85 -6.45 7.54
CA PHE A 286 -3.70 -6.49 6.08
C PHE A 286 -4.70 -7.45 5.43
N GLU A 287 -4.98 -8.60 6.07
CA GLU A 287 -5.90 -9.60 5.55
C GLU A 287 -7.33 -9.03 5.44
N LEU A 288 -7.84 -8.40 6.50
CA LEU A 288 -9.16 -7.77 6.44
C LEU A 288 -9.21 -6.68 5.37
N LEU A 289 -8.22 -5.79 5.36
CA LEU A 289 -8.17 -4.69 4.39
C LEU A 289 -8.09 -5.20 2.94
N ALA A 290 -7.31 -6.24 2.68
CA ALA A 290 -7.19 -6.87 1.37
C ALA A 290 -8.50 -7.54 0.94
N ALA A 291 -9.20 -8.21 1.85
CA ALA A 291 -10.50 -8.81 1.57
C ALA A 291 -11.56 -7.74 1.24
N GLU A 292 -11.63 -6.67 2.04
CA GLU A 292 -12.54 -5.55 1.80
C GLU A 292 -12.21 -4.83 0.48
N LEU A 293 -10.93 -4.64 0.17
CA LEU A 293 -10.49 -4.08 -1.11
C LEU A 293 -10.91 -4.96 -2.27
N PHE A 294 -10.71 -6.28 -2.18
CA PHE A 294 -11.09 -7.22 -3.20
C PHE A 294 -12.60 -7.16 -3.50
N LEU A 295 -13.44 -7.23 -2.46
CA LEU A 295 -14.89 -7.16 -2.61
C LEU A 295 -15.37 -5.78 -3.06
N LEU A 296 -14.74 -4.69 -2.61
CA LEU A 296 -15.06 -3.33 -3.07
C LEU A 296 -14.81 -3.18 -4.58
N ARG A 297 -13.66 -3.68 -5.08
CA ARG A 297 -13.36 -3.65 -6.52
C ARG A 297 -14.39 -4.39 -7.35
N LEU A 298 -14.78 -5.59 -6.91
CA LEU A 298 -15.84 -6.36 -7.56
C LEU A 298 -17.20 -5.63 -7.51
N HIS A 299 -17.54 -5.04 -6.36
CA HIS A 299 -18.79 -4.30 -6.18
C HIS A 299 -18.89 -3.09 -7.13
N LEU A 300 -17.81 -2.30 -7.25
CA LEU A 300 -17.77 -1.12 -8.11
C LEU A 300 -17.96 -1.48 -9.59
N GLU A 301 -17.53 -2.67 -10.00
CA GLU A 301 -17.76 -3.21 -11.35
C GLU A 301 -19.13 -3.91 -11.52
N GLY A 302 -19.97 -3.91 -10.48
CA GLY A 302 -21.31 -4.49 -10.50
C GLY A 302 -21.35 -6.02 -10.33
N VAL A 303 -20.26 -6.63 -9.86
CA VAL A 303 -20.12 -8.08 -9.74
C VAL A 303 -20.76 -8.58 -8.44
N ARG A 304 -21.58 -9.62 -8.54
CA ARG A 304 -22.23 -10.29 -7.41
C ARG A 304 -21.32 -11.37 -6.85
N PHE A 305 -21.12 -11.32 -5.54
CA PHE A 305 -20.28 -12.28 -4.84
C PHE A 305 -20.95 -12.83 -3.58
N GLY A 306 -22.24 -12.65 -3.34
CA GLY A 306 -22.94 -13.37 -2.26
C GLY A 306 -22.40 -13.17 -0.83
N CYS A 307 -22.12 -11.93 -0.41
CA CYS A 307 -21.79 -11.59 0.98
C CYS A 307 -22.72 -10.47 1.47
N THR A 308 -23.80 -10.83 2.17
CA THR A 308 -24.87 -9.87 2.56
C THR A 308 -24.46 -8.92 3.68
N ILE A 309 -23.49 -9.31 4.50
CA ILE A 309 -22.97 -8.49 5.60
C ILE A 309 -22.01 -7.39 5.13
N PHE A 310 -21.45 -7.56 3.92
CA PHE A 310 -20.56 -6.60 3.28
C PHE A 310 -21.39 -5.45 2.71
N ASP A 311 -21.08 -4.25 3.20
CA ASP A 311 -21.73 -3.01 2.78
C ASP A 311 -20.63 -1.98 2.47
N PRO A 312 -20.43 -1.63 1.17
CA PRO A 312 -19.45 -0.64 0.75
C PRO A 312 -19.57 0.68 1.48
N GLN A 313 -20.79 1.14 1.79
CA GLN A 313 -20.99 2.43 2.46
C GLN A 313 -20.33 2.47 3.84
N LYS A 314 -20.29 1.32 4.54
CA LYS A 314 -19.66 1.20 5.85
C LYS A 314 -18.13 1.17 5.79
N LEU A 315 -17.52 0.97 4.62
CA LEU A 315 -16.06 0.97 4.48
C LEU A 315 -15.46 2.37 4.61
N HIS A 316 -16.23 3.39 4.25
CA HIS A 316 -15.75 4.76 4.09
C HIS A 316 -15.91 5.62 5.35
N ASP A 317 -16.67 5.14 6.35
CA ASP A 317 -16.97 5.86 7.58
C ASP A 317 -16.32 5.21 8.82
N PRO A 318 -15.45 5.94 9.56
CA PRO A 318 -14.88 5.47 10.82
C PRO A 318 -15.91 5.04 11.88
N ALA A 319 -17.14 5.56 11.85
CA ALA A 319 -18.21 5.17 12.79
C ALA A 319 -18.57 3.68 12.70
N HIS A 320 -18.35 3.06 11.53
CA HIS A 320 -18.61 1.63 11.30
C HIS A 320 -17.38 0.74 11.52
N LEU A 321 -16.27 1.31 11.97
CA LEU A 321 -15.04 0.55 12.19
C LEU A 321 -15.22 -0.54 13.24
N SER A 322 -15.90 -0.26 14.36
CA SER A 322 -16.17 -1.26 15.42
C SER A 322 -16.96 -2.47 14.89
N TYR A 323 -17.95 -2.24 14.05
CA TYR A 323 -18.72 -3.28 13.36
C TYR A 323 -17.82 -4.10 12.42
N ARG A 324 -17.00 -3.44 11.60
CA ARG A 324 -16.06 -4.10 10.68
C ARG A 324 -14.97 -4.90 11.39
N LEU A 325 -14.61 -4.50 12.61
CA LEU A 325 -13.66 -5.21 13.45
C LEU A 325 -14.30 -6.39 14.21
N SER A 326 -15.62 -6.53 14.20
CA SER A 326 -16.31 -7.65 14.85
C SER A 326 -15.90 -9.00 14.25
N LEU A 327 -15.93 -10.04 15.07
CA LEU A 327 -15.59 -11.40 14.63
C LEU A 327 -16.53 -11.86 13.51
N GLU A 328 -17.83 -11.57 13.62
CA GLU A 328 -18.85 -11.94 12.63
C GLU A 328 -18.54 -11.35 11.25
N TYR A 329 -18.34 -10.03 11.17
CA TYR A 329 -18.00 -9.37 9.91
C TYR A 329 -16.68 -9.89 9.34
N ARG A 330 -15.64 -9.97 10.17
CA ARG A 330 -14.31 -10.46 9.74
C ARG A 330 -14.40 -11.87 9.17
N THR A 331 -15.05 -12.80 9.88
CA THR A 331 -15.19 -14.18 9.43
C THR A 331 -15.96 -14.28 8.13
N ALA A 332 -17.05 -13.52 7.96
CA ALA A 332 -17.86 -13.56 6.75
C ALA A 332 -17.16 -12.92 5.54
N VAL A 333 -16.54 -11.75 5.69
CA VAL A 333 -15.87 -11.02 4.59
C VAL A 333 -14.60 -11.74 4.16
N VAL A 334 -13.73 -12.10 5.10
CA VAL A 334 -12.50 -12.86 4.80
C VAL A 334 -12.86 -14.26 4.30
N GLY A 335 -13.84 -14.91 4.94
CA GLY A 335 -14.35 -16.22 4.52
C GLY A 335 -14.82 -16.21 3.07
N ARG A 336 -15.56 -15.17 2.65
CA ARG A 336 -16.02 -15.08 1.27
C ARG A 336 -14.87 -14.95 0.28
N VAL A 337 -13.85 -14.17 0.57
CA VAL A 337 -12.69 -14.06 -0.32
C VAL A 337 -11.89 -15.37 -0.36
N ARG A 338 -11.83 -16.12 0.74
CA ARG A 338 -11.24 -17.47 0.77
C ARG A 338 -12.04 -18.48 -0.06
N GLU A 339 -13.36 -18.33 -0.18
CA GLU A 339 -14.17 -19.17 -1.09
C GLU A 339 -13.88 -18.84 -2.56
N ILE A 340 -13.65 -17.56 -2.89
CA ILE A 340 -13.33 -17.12 -4.25
C ILE A 340 -11.89 -17.47 -4.63
N LEU A 341 -10.95 -17.29 -3.71
CA LEU A 341 -9.53 -17.60 -3.85
C LEU A 341 -9.11 -18.69 -2.85
N PRO A 342 -9.54 -19.95 -3.09
CA PRO A 342 -9.31 -21.04 -2.15
C PRO A 342 -7.84 -21.43 -2.07
N ARG A 343 -7.45 -21.92 -0.89
CA ARG A 343 -6.17 -22.57 -0.63
C ARG A 343 -6.36 -24.06 -0.46
N LEU A 344 -5.35 -24.84 -0.84
CA LEU A 344 -5.26 -26.24 -0.43
C LEU A 344 -4.63 -26.36 0.95
N THR A 345 -5.03 -27.38 1.71
CA THR A 345 -4.32 -27.72 2.95
C THR A 345 -2.96 -28.33 2.62
N SER A 346 -2.02 -28.28 3.56
CA SER A 346 -0.71 -28.94 3.38
C SER A 346 -0.83 -30.46 3.18
N THR A 347 -1.91 -31.07 3.68
CA THR A 347 -2.24 -32.48 3.42
C THR A 347 -2.68 -32.69 1.98
N ASP A 348 -3.55 -31.82 1.45
CA ASP A 348 -4.04 -31.96 0.08
C ASP A 348 -2.93 -31.71 -0.94
N ILE A 349 -2.03 -30.75 -0.68
CA ILE A 349 -0.85 -30.54 -1.53
C ILE A 349 0.07 -31.77 -1.47
N ALA A 350 0.25 -32.39 -0.31
CA ALA A 350 1.04 -33.62 -0.19
C ALA A 350 0.39 -34.82 -0.90
N ARG A 351 -0.94 -34.89 -0.94
CA ARG A 351 -1.66 -35.89 -1.76
C ARG A 351 -1.50 -35.60 -3.24
N GLU A 352 -1.54 -34.33 -3.63
CA GLU A 352 -1.35 -33.94 -5.03
C GLU A 352 0.02 -34.35 -5.57
N VAL A 353 1.08 -34.26 -4.74
CA VAL A 353 2.41 -34.81 -5.08
C VAL A 353 2.35 -36.29 -5.48
N MET A 354 1.41 -37.07 -4.96
CA MET A 354 1.27 -38.50 -5.25
C MET A 354 0.36 -38.80 -6.44
N ASN A 355 -0.58 -37.90 -6.71
CA ASN A 355 -1.50 -37.98 -7.85
C ASN A 355 -0.84 -37.47 -9.13
N ASP A 356 0.08 -36.52 -8.98
CA ASP A 356 0.79 -35.91 -10.07
C ASP A 356 2.06 -36.72 -10.45
N ASP A 357 2.07 -37.28 -11.65
CA ASP A 357 3.13 -38.21 -12.08
C ASP A 357 4.56 -37.63 -12.01
N PRO A 358 4.85 -36.40 -12.50
CA PRO A 358 6.17 -35.80 -12.34
C PRO A 358 6.59 -35.56 -10.89
N LEU A 359 5.70 -35.03 -10.03
CA LEU A 359 6.00 -34.83 -8.62
C LEU A 359 6.21 -36.16 -7.90
N LYS A 360 5.38 -37.16 -8.19
CA LYS A 360 5.47 -38.51 -7.65
C LYS A 360 6.80 -39.16 -8.01
N ARG A 361 7.21 -39.05 -9.28
CA ARG A 361 8.52 -39.55 -9.74
C ARG A 361 9.66 -38.93 -8.95
N ARG A 362 9.64 -37.62 -8.74
CA ARG A 362 10.66 -36.94 -7.92
C ARG A 362 10.64 -37.39 -6.46
N LEU A 363 9.47 -37.62 -5.88
CA LEU A 363 9.36 -38.18 -4.52
C LEU A 363 9.94 -39.59 -4.44
N VAL A 364 9.64 -40.46 -5.41
CA VAL A 364 10.22 -41.81 -5.52
C VAL A 364 11.74 -41.73 -5.62
N GLU A 365 12.28 -40.88 -6.51
CA GLU A 365 13.72 -40.69 -6.66
C GLU A 365 14.39 -40.18 -5.38
N MET A 366 13.73 -39.27 -4.65
CA MET A 366 14.22 -38.75 -3.38
C MET A 366 14.33 -39.87 -2.33
N ILE A 367 13.29 -40.72 -2.22
CA ILE A 367 13.29 -41.88 -1.31
C ILE A 367 14.36 -42.89 -1.74
N ASP A 368 14.45 -43.23 -3.03
CA ASP A 368 15.42 -44.19 -3.55
C ASP A 368 16.88 -43.76 -3.31
N LYS A 369 17.18 -42.46 -3.43
CA LYS A 369 18.50 -41.90 -3.09
C LYS A 369 18.82 -42.11 -1.61
N GLY A 370 17.86 -41.85 -0.73
CA GLY A 370 18.01 -42.09 0.71
C GLY A 370 18.22 -43.56 1.05
N LEU A 371 17.45 -44.46 0.43
CA LEU A 371 17.62 -45.91 0.59
C LEU A 371 18.98 -46.40 0.05
N ALA A 372 19.45 -45.85 -1.07
CA ALA A 372 20.75 -46.19 -1.63
C ALA A 372 21.90 -45.78 -0.71
N ARG A 373 21.82 -44.55 -0.14
CA ARG A 373 22.81 -44.00 0.79
C ARG A 373 23.04 -44.93 1.99
N HIS A 374 21.99 -45.60 2.46
CA HIS A 374 22.01 -46.47 3.63
C HIS A 374 21.97 -47.97 3.28
N GLN A 375 22.26 -48.36 2.03
CA GLN A 375 22.31 -49.76 1.59
C GLN A 375 20.99 -50.56 1.78
N PHE A 376 19.86 -49.87 1.75
CA PHE A 376 18.50 -50.45 1.77
C PHE A 376 17.90 -50.62 0.38
N LYS A 377 18.52 -50.05 -0.66
CA LYS A 377 18.06 -50.19 -2.05
C LYS A 377 18.04 -51.67 -2.47
N GLY A 378 16.91 -52.13 -3.00
CA GLY A 378 16.66 -53.55 -3.34
C GLY A 378 16.07 -54.38 -2.21
N LYS A 379 16.23 -53.97 -0.94
CA LYS A 379 15.51 -54.57 0.21
C LYS A 379 14.14 -53.94 0.42
N LEU A 380 14.03 -52.65 0.13
CA LEU A 380 12.81 -51.86 0.20
C LEU A 380 12.57 -51.16 -1.14
N ASN A 381 11.30 -51.06 -1.53
CA ASN A 381 10.87 -50.34 -2.71
C ASN A 381 10.33 -48.96 -2.29
N ALA A 382 10.85 -47.89 -2.89
CA ALA A 382 10.42 -46.52 -2.61
C ALA A 382 8.91 -46.31 -2.80
N ILE A 383 8.30 -46.96 -3.78
CA ILE A 383 6.86 -46.85 -4.03
C ILE A 383 6.04 -47.35 -2.83
N ASN A 384 6.52 -48.38 -2.13
CA ASN A 384 5.85 -48.94 -0.94
C ASN A 384 5.98 -48.05 0.30
N LEU A 385 6.79 -46.99 0.23
CA LEU A 385 6.96 -45.98 1.27
C LEU A 385 6.18 -44.69 0.99
N ILE A 386 5.37 -44.67 -0.08
CA ILE A 386 4.47 -43.59 -0.42
C ILE A 386 3.05 -44.07 -0.17
N ASP A 387 2.36 -43.40 0.76
CA ASP A 387 1.01 -43.78 1.18
C ASP A 387 0.10 -42.54 1.24
N PRO A 388 -0.94 -42.46 0.38
CA PRO A 388 -1.89 -41.34 0.35
C PRO A 388 -2.67 -41.13 1.66
N THR A 389 -2.77 -42.16 2.51
CA THR A 389 -3.46 -42.05 3.80
C THR A 389 -2.61 -41.31 4.84
N LYS A 390 -1.28 -41.25 4.63
CA LYS A 390 -0.30 -40.53 5.44
C LYS A 390 0.60 -39.67 4.54
N ALA A 391 -0.05 -38.79 3.77
CA ALA A 391 0.56 -38.06 2.68
C ALA A 391 1.71 -37.15 3.13
N ARG A 392 1.51 -36.40 4.23
CA ARG A 392 2.54 -35.48 4.74
C ARG A 392 3.77 -36.24 5.24
N ALA A 393 3.56 -37.33 5.98
CA ALA A 393 4.64 -38.18 6.43
C ALA A 393 5.42 -38.81 5.26
N SER A 394 4.72 -39.23 4.20
CA SER A 394 5.37 -39.83 3.01
C SER A 394 6.29 -38.84 2.30
N VAL A 395 5.86 -37.58 2.13
CA VAL A 395 6.69 -36.51 1.55
C VAL A 395 7.93 -36.27 2.42
N VAL A 396 7.73 -36.10 3.72
CA VAL A 396 8.81 -35.80 4.68
C VAL A 396 9.79 -36.96 4.80
N LEU A 397 9.32 -38.21 4.74
CA LEU A 397 10.15 -39.40 4.81
C LEU A 397 11.28 -39.36 3.77
N GLY A 398 11.00 -38.90 2.54
CA GLY A 398 12.02 -38.80 1.51
C GLY A 398 13.22 -37.93 1.94
N ALA A 399 13.00 -36.79 2.58
CA ALA A 399 14.09 -35.97 3.10
C ALA A 399 14.77 -36.61 4.32
N LEU A 400 14.00 -37.20 5.23
CA LEU A 400 14.54 -37.85 6.44
C LEU A 400 15.51 -39.00 6.11
N LEU A 401 15.20 -39.81 5.09
CA LEU A 401 16.05 -40.91 4.67
C LEU A 401 17.39 -40.45 4.08
N ASN A 402 17.48 -39.20 3.63
CA ASN A 402 18.72 -38.64 3.07
C ASN A 402 19.65 -38.03 4.14
N ARG A 403 19.27 -38.07 5.43
CA ARG A 403 20.12 -37.62 6.55
C ARG A 403 21.24 -38.62 6.85
N SER A 404 22.25 -38.18 7.60
CA SER A 404 23.44 -39.00 7.93
C SER A 404 23.19 -40.12 8.95
N GLY A 405 22.09 -40.07 9.72
CA GLY A 405 21.75 -41.10 10.71
C GLY A 405 21.08 -42.35 10.13
N SER A 406 21.05 -43.42 10.92
CA SER A 406 20.43 -44.71 10.59
C SER A 406 18.92 -44.55 10.27
N PRO A 407 18.42 -45.01 9.10
CA PRO A 407 17.02 -44.82 8.70
C PRO A 407 16.02 -45.75 9.40
N GLU A 408 16.46 -46.77 10.13
CA GLU A 408 15.62 -47.83 10.69
C GLU A 408 14.57 -47.30 11.65
N ALA A 409 14.96 -46.42 12.59
CA ALA A 409 14.03 -45.80 13.52
C ALA A 409 12.97 -44.94 12.80
N THR A 410 13.38 -44.24 11.75
CA THR A 410 12.48 -43.43 10.90
C THR A 410 11.49 -44.31 10.14
N LEU A 411 11.98 -45.40 9.54
CA LEU A 411 11.13 -46.36 8.81
C LEU A 411 10.16 -47.08 9.74
N GLN A 412 10.60 -47.46 10.95
CA GLN A 412 9.75 -48.07 11.96
C GLN A 412 8.65 -47.10 12.41
N ALA A 413 9.03 -45.85 12.72
CA ALA A 413 8.07 -44.81 13.08
C ALA A 413 7.04 -44.58 11.96
N PHE A 414 7.49 -44.53 10.70
CA PHE A 414 6.60 -44.34 9.55
C PHE A 414 5.62 -45.51 9.35
N ARG A 415 6.08 -46.75 9.55
CA ARG A 415 5.23 -47.95 9.43
C ARG A 415 4.18 -48.04 10.55
N ALA A 416 4.50 -47.52 11.74
CA ALA A 416 3.58 -47.47 12.87
C ALA A 416 2.45 -46.44 12.69
N LEU A 417 2.60 -45.49 11.73
CA LEU A 417 1.55 -44.52 11.43
C LEU A 417 0.35 -45.18 10.74
N THR A 418 -0.84 -44.90 11.27
CA THR A 418 -2.13 -45.35 10.73
C THR A 418 -2.79 -44.34 9.80
N GLY A 419 -2.27 -43.10 9.71
CA GLY A 419 -2.77 -42.06 8.81
C GLY A 419 -2.17 -40.67 9.07
N ASP A 420 -2.61 -39.68 8.30
CA ASP A 420 -2.33 -38.25 8.54
C ASP A 420 -3.13 -37.75 9.74
N ARG A 421 -2.47 -37.02 10.65
CA ARG A 421 -3.11 -36.42 11.83
C ARG A 421 -2.58 -35.03 12.15
N ALA A 422 -3.40 -34.19 12.78
CA ALA A 422 -3.02 -32.82 13.13
C ALA A 422 -2.09 -32.74 14.35
N GLY A 423 -1.87 -33.85 15.06
CA GLY A 423 -1.00 -33.97 16.23
C GLY A 423 -0.82 -35.43 16.63
N GLY A 424 0.13 -35.70 17.52
CA GLY A 424 0.36 -37.03 18.11
C GLY A 424 1.64 -37.05 18.93
N ASP A 425 1.89 -38.12 19.67
CA ASP A 425 3.15 -38.26 20.42
C ASP A 425 4.27 -38.88 19.58
N ASP A 426 3.99 -39.20 18.32
CA ASP A 426 4.95 -39.80 17.41
C ASP A 426 5.94 -38.77 16.83
N PRO A 427 7.12 -39.21 16.37
CA PRO A 427 8.14 -38.31 15.82
C PRO A 427 7.71 -37.49 14.60
N PHE A 428 6.74 -37.95 13.80
CA PHE A 428 6.26 -37.21 12.63
C PHE A 428 5.32 -36.07 13.03
N TYR A 429 4.30 -36.34 13.86
CA TYR A 429 3.20 -35.40 14.12
C TYR A 429 3.19 -34.74 15.50
N LYS A 430 4.15 -35.03 16.38
CA LYS A 430 4.32 -34.21 17.60
C LYS A 430 4.60 -32.76 17.25
N SER A 431 4.23 -31.85 18.14
CA SER A 431 4.54 -30.42 17.99
C SER A 431 6.06 -30.23 17.82
N GLY A 432 6.48 -29.56 16.75
CA GLY A 432 7.90 -29.44 16.40
C GLY A 432 8.52 -30.76 15.96
N GLY A 433 7.70 -31.69 15.48
CA GLY A 433 8.08 -32.99 14.92
C GLY A 433 8.60 -32.88 13.49
N TRP A 434 8.75 -34.01 12.81
CA TRP A 434 9.33 -34.01 11.47
C TRP A 434 8.42 -33.35 10.43
N VAL A 435 7.10 -33.47 10.52
CA VAL A 435 6.18 -32.83 9.58
C VAL A 435 6.23 -31.31 9.71
N ASP A 436 6.09 -30.79 10.93
CA ASP A 436 6.13 -29.35 11.21
C ASP A 436 7.42 -28.71 10.69
N ASN A 437 8.56 -29.36 10.91
CA ASN A 437 9.87 -28.79 10.60
C ASN A 437 10.31 -28.93 9.14
N ASN A 438 9.79 -29.90 8.39
CA ASN A 438 10.37 -30.28 7.08
C ASN A 438 9.39 -30.24 5.91
N LEU A 439 8.08 -30.30 6.16
CA LEU A 439 7.11 -30.51 5.08
C LEU A 439 7.20 -29.44 3.99
N TYR A 440 7.20 -28.16 4.35
CA TYR A 440 7.26 -27.08 3.37
C TYR A 440 8.54 -27.09 2.54
N GLY A 441 9.71 -27.30 3.17
CA GLY A 441 10.98 -27.44 2.46
C GLY A 441 10.96 -28.61 1.48
N CYS A 442 10.41 -29.75 1.88
CA CYS A 442 10.25 -30.92 1.00
C CYS A 442 9.32 -30.62 -0.18
N LEU A 443 8.17 -29.98 0.07
CA LEU A 443 7.23 -29.62 -1.00
C LEU A 443 7.90 -28.64 -1.98
N PHE A 444 8.56 -27.58 -1.50
CA PHE A 444 9.31 -26.67 -2.38
C PHE A 444 10.39 -27.38 -3.19
N HIS A 445 11.14 -28.30 -2.59
CA HIS A 445 12.16 -29.10 -3.28
C HIS A 445 11.57 -29.94 -4.44
N LEU A 446 10.40 -30.54 -4.21
CA LEU A 446 9.71 -31.32 -5.23
C LEU A 446 9.30 -30.44 -6.41
N TYR A 447 8.78 -29.24 -6.16
CA TYR A 447 8.41 -28.28 -7.22
C TYR A 447 9.61 -27.60 -7.90
N ALA A 448 10.73 -27.36 -7.20
CA ALA A 448 11.86 -26.58 -7.71
C ALA A 448 12.46 -27.13 -9.01
N GLY A 449 12.44 -28.46 -9.22
CA GLY A 449 12.94 -29.08 -10.45
C GLY A 449 11.91 -29.18 -11.59
N LEU A 450 10.71 -28.60 -11.41
CA LEU A 450 9.63 -28.62 -12.38
C LEU A 450 9.19 -27.18 -12.68
N PRO A 451 10.02 -26.36 -13.33
CA PRO A 451 9.75 -24.94 -13.48
C PRO A 451 8.49 -24.65 -14.27
N GLN A 452 7.97 -25.55 -15.10
CA GLN A 452 6.72 -25.33 -15.84
C GLN A 452 5.45 -25.66 -15.05
N ARG A 453 5.58 -26.27 -13.86
CA ARG A 453 4.45 -26.69 -13.05
C ARG A 453 4.07 -25.64 -12.03
N GLU A 454 2.78 -25.40 -11.88
CA GLU A 454 2.22 -24.45 -10.93
C GLU A 454 2.48 -24.95 -9.51
N ASN A 455 3.25 -24.19 -8.73
CA ASN A 455 3.48 -24.53 -7.33
C ASN A 455 2.29 -24.10 -6.47
N LEU A 456 1.43 -25.07 -6.15
CA LEU A 456 0.19 -24.88 -5.40
C LEU A 456 0.40 -24.30 -3.98
N LEU A 457 1.63 -24.27 -3.47
CA LEU A 457 1.96 -23.59 -2.22
C LEU A 457 1.74 -22.07 -2.27
N TYR A 458 1.71 -21.48 -3.46
CA TYR A 458 1.48 -20.05 -3.68
C TYR A 458 0.02 -19.70 -4.00
N ALA A 459 -0.89 -20.68 -4.01
CA ALA A 459 -2.32 -20.45 -4.22
C ALA A 459 -3.05 -20.11 -2.91
N GLY A 460 -4.13 -19.34 -3.03
CA GLY A 460 -5.04 -19.00 -1.95
C GLY A 460 -4.92 -17.57 -1.47
N PHE A 461 -6.04 -17.02 -0.98
CA PHE A 461 -6.12 -15.66 -0.46
C PHE A 461 -5.07 -15.39 0.62
N GLU A 462 -4.89 -16.29 1.59
CA GLU A 462 -3.95 -16.07 2.69
C GLU A 462 -2.50 -16.07 2.19
N ARG A 463 -2.19 -16.85 1.15
CA ARG A 463 -0.87 -16.82 0.50
C ARG A 463 -0.66 -15.51 -0.25
N PHE A 464 -1.67 -15.02 -0.96
CA PHE A 464 -1.59 -13.70 -1.59
C PHE A 464 -1.37 -12.60 -0.56
N CYS A 465 -2.04 -12.66 0.59
CA CYS A 465 -1.79 -11.72 1.68
C CYS A 465 -0.35 -11.78 2.19
N GLN A 466 0.20 -12.99 2.37
CA GLN A 466 1.59 -13.18 2.83
C GLN A 466 2.63 -12.68 1.81
N LEU A 467 2.40 -12.92 0.52
CA LEU A 467 3.28 -12.46 -0.56
C LEU A 467 3.21 -10.94 -0.73
N ALA A 468 2.01 -10.36 -0.61
CA ALA A 468 1.78 -8.97 -0.93
C ALA A 468 2.08 -8.01 0.22
N ARG A 469 1.90 -8.43 1.48
CA ARG A 469 1.97 -7.53 2.64
C ARG A 469 3.34 -6.82 2.74
N PRO A 470 3.38 -5.50 2.99
CA PRO A 470 2.26 -4.56 3.22
C PRO A 470 1.75 -3.82 1.96
N SER A 471 2.08 -4.29 0.75
CA SER A 471 1.72 -3.67 -0.53
C SER A 471 0.35 -4.12 -1.04
N LEU A 472 -0.67 -3.26 -0.89
CA LEU A 472 -1.98 -3.44 -1.51
C LEU A 472 -1.91 -3.39 -3.05
N ARG A 473 -0.92 -2.70 -3.62
CA ARG A 473 -0.69 -2.72 -5.07
C ARG A 473 -0.28 -4.11 -5.55
N TYR A 474 0.65 -4.76 -4.83
CA TYR A 474 1.06 -6.11 -5.19
C TYR A 474 -0.11 -7.09 -5.02
N PHE A 475 -0.91 -6.94 -3.97
CA PHE A 475 -2.13 -7.75 -3.79
C PHE A 475 -3.12 -7.59 -4.97
N GLN A 476 -3.39 -6.35 -5.40
CA GLN A 476 -4.26 -6.10 -6.55
C GLN A 476 -3.70 -6.68 -7.85
N GLU A 477 -2.38 -6.67 -8.05
CA GLU A 477 -1.74 -7.27 -9.22
C GLU A 477 -1.91 -8.81 -9.23
N LEU A 478 -1.72 -9.46 -8.07
CA LEU A 478 -2.00 -10.90 -7.92
C LEU A 478 -3.46 -11.22 -8.27
N CYS A 479 -4.41 -10.40 -7.80
CA CYS A 479 -5.82 -10.56 -8.12
C CYS A 479 -6.11 -10.33 -9.61
N HIS A 480 -5.55 -9.28 -10.19
CA HIS A 480 -5.70 -8.95 -11.61
C HIS A 480 -5.27 -10.11 -12.51
N VAL A 481 -4.04 -10.60 -12.34
CA VAL A 481 -3.50 -11.69 -13.16
C VAL A 481 -4.26 -13.00 -12.91
N THR A 482 -4.66 -13.27 -11.67
CA THR A 482 -5.47 -14.46 -11.33
C THR A 482 -6.80 -14.46 -12.07
N LEU A 483 -7.55 -13.36 -12.02
CA LEU A 483 -8.84 -13.24 -12.70
C LEU A 483 -8.69 -13.21 -14.21
N LEU A 484 -7.60 -12.63 -14.73
CA LEU A 484 -7.30 -12.63 -16.16
C LEU A 484 -7.06 -14.05 -16.68
N LEU A 485 -6.27 -14.87 -15.97
CA LEU A 485 -6.03 -16.26 -16.32
C LEU A 485 -7.30 -17.10 -16.22
N ALA A 486 -8.09 -16.90 -15.17
CA ALA A 486 -9.29 -17.69 -14.91
C ALA A 486 -10.43 -17.41 -15.90
N PHE A 487 -10.62 -16.15 -16.28
CA PHE A 487 -11.82 -15.73 -17.01
C PHE A 487 -11.55 -15.17 -18.40
N GLN A 488 -10.28 -15.03 -18.84
CA GLN A 488 -9.91 -14.68 -20.23
C GLN A 488 -10.63 -13.45 -20.81
N ARG A 489 -10.87 -12.43 -19.97
CA ARG A 489 -11.66 -11.23 -20.30
C ARG A 489 -13.15 -11.46 -20.60
N ALA A 490 -13.73 -12.55 -20.11
CA ALA A 490 -15.17 -12.77 -20.18
C ALA A 490 -15.92 -11.71 -19.37
N GLU A 491 -16.98 -11.18 -19.98
CA GLU A 491 -17.99 -10.36 -19.31
C GLU A 491 -18.80 -11.23 -18.35
N ARG A 492 -18.83 -10.84 -17.06
CA ARG A 492 -19.59 -11.55 -16.02
C ARG A 492 -20.25 -10.58 -15.05
N ASP A 493 -21.36 -11.00 -14.45
CA ASP A 493 -22.06 -10.31 -13.38
C ASP A 493 -21.94 -11.04 -12.03
N ASP A 494 -21.28 -12.18 -12.00
CA ASP A 494 -20.97 -12.96 -10.80
C ASP A 494 -19.50 -13.44 -10.79
N ILE A 495 -19.10 -14.09 -9.70
CA ILE A 495 -17.77 -14.66 -9.54
C ILE A 495 -17.83 -16.05 -8.91
N GLU A 496 -17.22 -17.02 -9.60
CA GLU A 496 -17.02 -18.38 -9.13
C GLU A 496 -15.61 -18.57 -8.53
N PRO A 497 -15.40 -19.60 -7.69
CA PRO A 497 -14.08 -19.92 -7.16
C PRO A 497 -13.03 -20.11 -8.25
N VAL A 498 -11.87 -19.48 -8.09
CA VAL A 498 -10.76 -19.59 -9.04
C VAL A 498 -9.91 -20.82 -8.74
N SER A 499 -9.54 -21.58 -9.78
CA SER A 499 -8.72 -22.78 -9.64
C SER A 499 -7.36 -22.49 -8.98
N HIS A 500 -6.88 -23.42 -8.16
CA HIS A 500 -5.57 -23.30 -7.51
C HIS A 500 -4.42 -23.15 -8.53
N ALA A 501 -4.54 -23.78 -9.70
CA ALA A 501 -3.56 -23.69 -10.78
C ALA A 501 -3.46 -22.26 -11.31
N HIS A 502 -4.58 -21.60 -11.64
CA HIS A 502 -4.56 -20.21 -12.11
C HIS A 502 -4.00 -19.26 -11.04
N GLN A 503 -4.36 -19.46 -9.77
CA GLN A 503 -3.82 -18.66 -8.66
C GLN A 503 -2.29 -18.82 -8.51
N ALA A 504 -1.79 -20.05 -8.54
CA ALA A 504 -0.35 -20.33 -8.44
C ALA A 504 0.43 -19.84 -9.68
N GLN A 505 -0.15 -19.97 -10.87
CA GLN A 505 0.41 -19.42 -12.11
C GLN A 505 0.48 -17.89 -12.05
N ALA A 506 -0.56 -17.22 -11.56
CA ALA A 506 -0.56 -15.77 -11.37
C ALA A 506 0.52 -15.33 -10.38
N ALA A 507 0.63 -15.99 -9.22
CA ALA A 507 1.66 -15.68 -8.23
C ALA A 507 3.07 -15.75 -8.82
N ARG A 508 3.34 -16.74 -9.67
CA ARG A 508 4.59 -16.83 -10.40
C ARG A 508 4.75 -15.71 -11.42
N GLN A 509 3.78 -15.48 -12.30
CA GLN A 509 3.88 -14.45 -13.35
C GLN A 509 4.14 -13.06 -12.77
N VAL A 510 3.44 -12.70 -11.69
CA VAL A 510 3.64 -11.42 -11.01
C VAL A 510 5.01 -11.37 -10.34
N SER A 511 5.43 -12.45 -9.66
CA SER A 511 6.76 -12.50 -9.02
C SER A 511 7.90 -12.37 -10.05
N ASP A 512 7.78 -13.04 -11.19
CA ASP A 512 8.75 -12.98 -12.29
C ASP A 512 8.81 -11.55 -12.86
N ALA A 513 7.66 -10.92 -13.13
CA ALA A 513 7.60 -9.54 -13.60
C ALA A 513 8.25 -8.56 -12.60
N MET A 514 7.95 -8.70 -11.30
CA MET A 514 8.56 -7.87 -10.26
C MET A 514 10.07 -8.08 -10.16
N PHE A 515 10.55 -9.31 -10.33
CA PHE A 515 11.98 -9.61 -10.32
C PHE A 515 12.70 -9.00 -11.52
N GLU A 516 12.08 -9.05 -12.71
CA GLU A 516 12.61 -8.41 -13.92
C GLU A 516 12.62 -6.87 -13.83
N ASP A 517 11.75 -6.27 -13.02
CA ASP A 517 11.72 -4.83 -12.77
C ASP A 517 12.75 -4.34 -11.73
N VAL A 518 13.38 -5.24 -10.96
CA VAL A 518 14.38 -4.87 -9.93
C VAL A 518 15.52 -3.98 -10.46
N PRO A 519 16.09 -4.21 -11.66
CA PRO A 519 17.08 -3.32 -12.26
C PRO A 519 16.64 -1.86 -12.40
N GLN A 520 15.34 -1.61 -12.50
CA GLN A 520 14.77 -0.27 -12.65
C GLN A 520 14.67 0.49 -11.32
N LEU A 521 14.99 -0.14 -10.18
CA LEU A 521 14.90 0.45 -8.84
C LEU A 521 16.10 1.35 -8.48
N GLY A 522 16.54 2.17 -9.44
CA GLY A 522 17.58 3.19 -9.25
C GLY A 522 19.01 2.70 -9.54
N LEU A 523 19.99 3.47 -9.06
CA LEU A 523 21.40 3.35 -9.44
C LEU A 523 22.03 1.98 -9.18
N TYR A 524 21.51 1.23 -8.20
CA TYR A 524 22.02 -0.08 -7.80
C TYR A 524 21.09 -1.23 -8.15
N GLY A 525 20.11 -1.02 -9.04
CA GLY A 525 19.09 -2.02 -9.38
C GLY A 525 19.69 -3.37 -9.82
N GLU A 526 20.72 -3.38 -10.67
CA GLU A 526 21.38 -4.62 -11.10
C GLU A 526 22.06 -5.37 -9.93
N LYS A 527 22.72 -4.62 -9.03
CA LYS A 527 23.31 -5.21 -7.82
C LYS A 527 22.24 -5.77 -6.90
N LEU A 528 21.09 -5.10 -6.81
CA LEU A 528 19.94 -5.57 -6.03
C LEU A 528 19.36 -6.85 -6.65
N ARG A 529 19.23 -6.93 -7.99
CA ARG A 529 18.78 -8.14 -8.68
C ARG A 529 19.72 -9.31 -8.41
N GLU A 530 21.03 -9.08 -8.47
CA GLU A 530 22.02 -10.10 -8.13
C GLU A 530 21.94 -10.52 -6.66
N MET A 531 21.71 -9.59 -5.73
CA MET A 531 21.47 -9.92 -4.32
C MET A 531 20.24 -10.82 -4.15
N VAL A 532 19.12 -10.46 -4.78
CA VAL A 532 17.88 -11.25 -4.74
C VAL A 532 18.09 -12.64 -5.35
N ARG A 533 18.83 -12.73 -6.47
CA ARG A 533 19.20 -14.01 -7.09
C ARG A 533 20.02 -14.88 -6.13
N ARG A 534 21.02 -14.32 -5.46
CA ARG A 534 21.84 -15.04 -4.48
C ARG A 534 21.03 -15.51 -3.28
N LEU A 535 20.11 -14.69 -2.77
CA LEU A 535 19.18 -15.12 -1.72
C LEU A 535 18.33 -16.30 -2.18
N GLY A 536 17.82 -16.25 -3.42
CA GLY A 536 17.14 -17.37 -4.05
C GLY A 536 18.00 -18.64 -4.10
N SER A 537 19.25 -18.54 -4.57
CA SER A 537 20.19 -19.68 -4.58
C SER A 537 20.45 -20.24 -3.19
N VAL A 538 20.56 -19.37 -2.17
CA VAL A 538 20.76 -19.78 -0.77
C VAL A 538 19.53 -20.54 -0.26
N PHE A 539 18.32 -20.04 -0.50
CA PHE A 539 17.09 -20.73 -0.10
C PHE A 539 16.90 -22.05 -0.85
N GLU A 540 17.23 -22.10 -2.14
CA GLU A 540 17.24 -23.34 -2.90
C GLU A 540 18.24 -24.35 -2.32
N ALA A 541 19.45 -23.90 -1.95
CA ALA A 541 20.45 -24.75 -1.33
C ALA A 541 20.02 -25.28 0.04
N PHE A 542 19.31 -24.49 0.86
CA PHE A 542 18.75 -24.95 2.14
C PHE A 542 17.63 -25.98 1.97
N ASN A 543 16.95 -25.99 0.81
CA ASN A 543 15.89 -26.95 0.50
C ASN A 543 16.42 -28.23 -0.19
N ARG A 544 17.70 -28.29 -0.58
CA ARG A 544 18.36 -29.47 -1.16
C ARG A 544 19.07 -30.27 -0.08
#